data_AF-A0A965P428-F1
#
_entry.id   AF-A0A965P428-F1
#
_cell.length_a   1.000
_cell.length_b   1.000
_cell.length_c   1.000
_cell.angle_alpha   90.00
_cell.angle_beta   90.00
_cell.angle_gamma   90.00
#
_symmetry.space_group_name_H-M   'P 1'
#
loop_
_entity.id
_entity.type
_entity.pdbx_description
1 polymer ?
#
loop_
_entity_poly.entity_id
_entity_poly.type
_entity_poly.pdbx_seq_one_letter_code
_entity_poly.pdbx_strand_id
1 'polypeptide(L)' 'MIENAEFAIQLTGGPSNDWLWSVLDENGATVSKGAAGRQEQARREAEIVAGSLSVFRRVTRGGW' A
#
# COMPACT_ATOMS: atom_id res chain seq x y z
N MET A 1 16.66 3.96 7.94
CA MET A 1 16.40 5.22 7.21
C MET A 1 15.43 4.87 6.10
N ILE A 2 14.14 5.19 6.26
CA ILE A 2 13.15 5.08 5.17
C ILE A 2 12.94 6.52 4.74
N GLU A 3 13.70 6.94 3.74
CA GLU A 3 13.65 8.29 3.21
C GLU A 3 12.44 8.36 2.26
N ASN A 4 11.43 9.17 2.60
CA ASN A 4 10.31 9.52 1.71
C ASN A 4 9.45 8.35 1.17
N ALA A 5 8.92 7.50 2.05
CA ALA A 5 7.77 6.69 1.66
C ALA A 5 6.49 7.52 1.83
N GLU A 6 6.02 8.18 0.77
CA GLU A 6 4.74 8.91 0.72
C GLU A 6 3.54 7.99 1.04
N PHE A 7 3.75 6.67 0.94
CA PHE A 7 2.80 5.64 1.33
C PHE A 7 3.48 4.59 2.21
N ALA A 8 2.78 4.12 3.24
CA ALA A 8 3.20 3.02 4.11
C ALA A 8 2.39 1.75 3.82
N ILE A 9 3.06 0.60 3.84
CA ILE A 9 2.41 -0.71 3.69
C ILE A 9 2.22 -1.32 5.06
N GLN A 10 0.98 -1.67 5.38
CA GLN A 10 0.61 -2.41 6.58
C GLN A 10 0.14 -3.81 6.19
N LEU A 11 0.74 -4.83 6.80
CA LEU A 11 0.34 -6.23 6.65
C LEU A 11 -0.26 -6.73 7.97
N THR A 12 -1.43 -7.32 7.89
CA THR A 12 -2.18 -7.82 9.04
C THR A 12 -2.57 -9.27 8.80
N GLY A 13 -2.22 -10.17 9.72
CA GLY A 13 -2.70 -11.54 9.70
C GLY A 13 -4.21 -11.58 9.93
N GLY A 14 -4.95 -12.15 8.99
CA GLY A 14 -6.39 -12.33 9.06
C GLY A 14 -6.79 -13.62 9.77
N PRO A 15 -8.04 -13.72 10.23
CA PRO A 15 -8.54 -14.87 11.00
C PRO A 15 -8.63 -16.19 10.20
N SER A 16 -8.65 -16.12 8.87
CA SER A 16 -8.83 -17.27 7.97
C SER A 16 -7.51 -17.76 7.34
N ASN A 17 -6.37 -17.48 7.97
CA ASN A 17 -5.03 -17.71 7.39
C ASN A 17 -4.73 -16.85 6.14
N ASP A 18 -5.63 -15.91 5.82
CA ASP A 18 -5.40 -14.87 4.82
C ASP A 18 -4.55 -13.75 5.41
N TRP A 19 -3.73 -13.15 4.57
CA TRP A 19 -2.96 -11.95 4.85
C TRP A 19 -3.66 -10.75 4.25
N LEU A 20 -4.05 -9.83 5.11
CA LEU A 20 -4.59 -8.55 4.69
C LEU A 20 -3.44 -7.57 4.48
N TRP A 21 -3.55 -6.76 3.45
CA TRP A 21 -2.64 -5.66 3.20
C TRP A 21 -3.42 -4.36 3.06
N SER A 22 -2.86 -3.28 3.58
CA SER A 22 -3.38 -1.93 3.46
C SER A 22 -2.26 -0.99 3.06
N VAL A 23 -2.54 -0.11 2.11
CA VAL A 23 -1.67 1.01 1.76
C VAL A 23 -2.22 2.25 2.43
N LEU A 24 -1.38 2.88 3.24
CA LEU A 24 -1.66 4.08 4.01
C LEU A 24 -0.95 5.27 3.34
N ASP A 25 -1.62 6.41 3.24
CA ASP A 25 -1.00 7.68 2.87
C ASP A 25 -0.18 8.27 4.05
N GLU A 26 0.56 9.35 3.81
CA GLU A 26 1.34 10.06 4.84
C GLU A 26 0.52 10.48 6.09
N ASN A 27 -0.79 10.66 5.91
CA ASN A 27 -1.72 10.98 6.99
C ASN A 27 -2.19 9.75 7.79
N GLY A 28 -1.71 8.56 7.45
CA GLY A 28 -2.19 7.29 8.00
C GLY A 28 -3.56 6.86 7.46
N ALA A 29 -4.09 7.55 6.45
CA ALA A 29 -5.37 7.22 5.83
C ALA A 29 -5.22 6.01 4.91
N THR A 30 -6.09 5.01 5.03
CA THR A 30 -6.11 3.86 4.12
C THR A 30 -6.62 4.29 2.75
N VAL A 31 -5.74 4.28 1.75
CA VAL A 31 -6.06 4.61 0.36
C VAL A 31 -6.34 3.37 -0.49
N SER A 32 -5.83 2.21 -0.08
CA SER A 32 -6.13 0.94 -0.72
C SER A 32 -5.95 -0.22 0.25
N LYS A 33 -6.62 -1.34 -0.01
CA LYS A 33 -6.55 -2.56 0.79
C LYS A 33 -6.85 -3.80 -0.04
N GLY A 34 -6.36 -4.95 0.40
CA GLY A 34 -6.66 -6.24 -0.20
C GLY A 34 -6.34 -7.41 0.72
N ALA A 35 -6.55 -8.61 0.21
CA ALA A 35 -6.35 -9.86 0.93
C ALA A 35 -5.68 -10.89 0.00
N ALA A 36 -4.72 -11.64 0.53
CA ALA A 36 -4.04 -12.71 -0.17
C ALA A 36 -3.82 -13.91 0.75
N GLY A 37 -3.81 -15.13 0.20
CA GLY A 37 -3.62 -16.34 1.02
C GLY A 37 -2.22 -16.52 1.62
N ARG A 38 -1.25 -15.66 1.28
CA ARG A 38 0.14 -15.71 1.80
C ARG A 38 0.70 -14.31 2.02
N GLN A 39 1.56 -14.16 3.02
CA GLN A 39 2.23 -12.90 3.36
C GLN A 39 3.01 -12.30 2.19
N GLU A 40 3.77 -13.13 1.48
CA GLU A 40 4.59 -12.67 0.34
C GLU A 40 3.74 -12.16 -0.81
N GLN A 41 2.58 -12.78 -1.03
CA GLN A 41 1.64 -12.34 -2.05
C GLN A 41 1.01 -11.00 -1.65
N ALA A 42 0.54 -10.89 -0.41
CA ALA A 42 -0.01 -9.65 0.14
C ALA A 42 1.00 -8.50 0.07
N ARG A 43 2.27 -8.76 0.39
CA ARG A 43 3.35 -7.78 0.28
C ARG A 43 3.55 -7.33 -1.17
N ARG A 44 3.66 -8.26 -2.11
CA ARG A 44 3.90 -7.95 -3.52
C ARG A 44 2.76 -7.13 -4.12
N GLU A 45 1.52 -7.49 -3.81
CA GLU A 45 0.35 -6.73 -4.25
C GLU A 45 0.35 -5.31 -3.67
N ALA A 46 0.62 -5.17 -2.38
CA ALA A 46 0.71 -3.87 -1.74
C ALA A 46 1.85 -3.00 -2.32
N GLU A 47 3.00 -3.59 -2.67
CA GLU A 47 4.12 -2.88 -3.31
C GLU A 47 3.76 -2.39 -4.72
N ILE A 48 3.08 -3.21 -5.52
CA ILE A 48 2.59 -2.81 -6.86
C ILE A 48 1.61 -1.64 -6.74
N VAL A 49 0.68 -1.73 -5.79
CA VAL A 49 -0.34 -0.69 -5.55
C VAL A 49 0.29 0.59 -5.03
N ALA A 50 1.17 0.49 -4.03
CA ALA A 50 1.88 1.65 -3.48
C ALA A 50 2.72 2.35 -4.56
N GLY A 51 3.43 1.60 -5.40
CA GLY A 51 4.18 2.16 -6.54
C GLY A 51 3.28 2.87 -7.54
N SER A 52 2.11 2.30 -7.85
CA SER A 52 1.13 2.92 -8.76
C SER A 52 0.54 4.21 -8.19
N LEU A 53 0.26 4.24 -6.88
CA LEU A 53 -0.26 5.42 -6.19
C LEU A 53 0.76 6.56 -6.12
N SER A 54 2.04 6.26 -5.90
CA SER A 54 3.11 7.26 -5.94
C SER A 54 3.22 7.93 -7.32
N VAL A 55 3.08 7.14 -8.40
CA VAL A 55 3.08 7.68 -9.77
C VAL A 55 1.83 8.54 -10.00
N PHE A 56 0.65 8.05 -9.62
CA PHE A 56 -0.61 8.76 -9.81
C PHE A 56 -0.64 10.10 -9.07
N ARG A 57 -0.20 10.13 -7.81
CA ARG A 57 -0.15 11.34 -6.99
C ARG A 57 0.79 12.41 -7.57
N ARG A 58 1.92 11.98 -8.14
CA ARG A 58 2.86 12.89 -8.82
C ARG A 58 2.24 13.53 -10.06
N VAL A 59 1.42 12.77 -10.80
CA VAL A 59 0.72 13.28 -12.01
C VAL A 59 -0.42 14.23 -11.63
N THR A 60 -1.19 13.96 -10.59
CA THR A 60 -2.34 14.81 -10.21
C THR A 60 -1.94 16.11 -9.52
N ARG A 61 -0.79 16.17 -8.85
CA ARG A 61 -0.28 17.39 -8.21
C ARG A 61 0.55 18.27 -9.16
N GLY A 62 0.91 17.75 -10.33
CA GLY A 62 1.71 18.42 -11.36
C GLY A 62 0.89 18.84 -12.58
N GLY A 63 0.14 19.94 -12.46
CA GLY A 63 -0.37 20.71 -13.61
C GLY A 63 -1.88 20.63 -13.83
N TRP A 64 -2.58 21.74 -13.59
CA TRP A 64 -2.91 22.76 -14.61
C TRP A 64 -2.71 24.15 -14.01
#